data_AF-A0A7Z9WGD8-F1
#
_entry.id   AF-A0A7Z9WGD8-F1
#
_cell.length_a   1.000
_cell.length_b   1.000
_cell.length_c   1.000
_cell.angle_alpha   90.00
_cell.angle_beta   90.00
_cell.angle_gamma   90.00
#
_symmetry.space_group_name_H-M   'P 1'
#
loop_
_entity.id
_entity.type
_entity.pdbx_description
1 polymer ?
#
loop_
_entity_poly.entity_id
_entity_poly.type
_entity_poly.pdbx_seq_one_letter_code
_entity_poly.pdbx_strand_id
1 'polypeptide(L)' 'RDVDAIHLGTCIMKATQTAKCPIDVEDLKKKLETKFQKEVILGTHPYA' A
#
# COMPACT_ATOMS: atom_id res chain seq x y z
N ARG A 1 -3.95 -1.39 -19.27
CA ARG A 1 -5.07 -1.48 -18.31
C ARG A 1 -4.89 -0.30 -17.38
N ASP A 2 -5.85 0.63 -17.36
CA ASP A 2 -5.87 1.70 -16.36
C ASP A 2 -6.11 1.04 -15.00
N VAL A 3 -5.36 1.45 -13.98
CA VAL A 3 -5.50 0.94 -12.62
C VAL A 3 -6.15 2.05 -11.82
N ASP A 4 -7.36 1.79 -11.32
CA ASP A 4 -8.14 2.80 -10.58
C ASP A 4 -7.52 3.10 -9.21
N ALA A 5 -7.02 2.07 -8.51
CA ALA A 5 -6.38 2.19 -7.21
C ALA A 5 -5.32 1.10 -7.00
N ILE A 6 -4.28 1.45 -6.23
CA ILE A 6 -3.20 0.53 -5.84
C ILE A 6 -3.50 0.02 -4.42
N HIS A 7 -3.73 -1.29 -4.30
CA HIS A 7 -4.06 -1.92 -3.03
C HIS A 7 -2.81 -2.57 -2.40
N LEU A 8 -2.42 -2.08 -1.23
CA LEU A 8 -1.37 -2.68 -0.42
C LEU A 8 -2.01 -3.54 0.67
N GLY A 9 -1.92 -4.85 0.47
CA GLY A 9 -2.60 -5.85 1.29
C GLY A 9 -2.04 -6.01 2.71
N THR A 10 -2.78 -6.76 3.51
CA THR A 10 -2.51 -7.06 4.93
C THR A 10 -1.13 -7.68 5.17
N CYS A 11 -0.52 -8.34 4.17
CA CYS A 11 0.83 -8.88 4.26
C CYS A 11 1.88 -7.78 4.51
N ILE A 12 1.82 -6.67 3.74
CA ILE A 12 2.76 -5.53 3.90
C ILE A 12 2.55 -4.88 5.26
N MET A 13 1.29 -4.67 5.65
CA MET A 13 0.95 -4.08 6.95
C MET A 13 1.36 -4.97 8.12
N LYS A 14 1.17 -6.28 8.03
CA LYS A 14 1.62 -7.22 9.07
C LYS A 14 3.13 -7.30 9.10
N ALA A 15 3.81 -7.39 7.97
CA ALA A 15 5.27 -7.46 7.91
C ALA A 15 5.94 -6.26 8.59
N THR A 16 5.44 -5.03 8.39
CA THR A 16 5.98 -3.86 9.07
C THR A 16 5.70 -3.88 10.58
N GLN A 17 4.52 -4.31 11.00
CA GLN A 17 4.14 -4.41 12.42
C GLN A 17 4.84 -5.56 13.17
N THR A 18 5.00 -6.72 12.53
CA THR A 18 5.53 -7.94 13.18
C THR A 18 7.04 -8.06 13.06
N ALA A 19 7.62 -7.66 11.93
CA ALA A 19 9.04 -7.88 11.65
C ALA A 19 9.91 -6.65 11.88
N LYS A 20 9.34 -5.52 12.38
CA LYS A 20 10.03 -4.22 12.47
C LYS A 20 10.77 -3.87 11.16
N CYS A 21 10.20 -4.28 10.02
CA CYS A 21 10.80 -3.95 8.73
C CYS A 21 10.96 -2.42 8.66
N PRO A 22 12.13 -1.90 8.28
CA PRO A 22 12.39 -0.44 8.18
C PRO A 22 11.65 0.21 7.00
N ILE A 23 10.59 -0.43 6.51
CA ILE A 23 9.76 0.06 5.42
C ILE A 23 8.81 1.08 6.03
N ASP A 24 9.08 2.34 5.74
CA ASP A 24 8.13 3.42 5.98
C ASP A 24 6.99 3.29 4.97
N VAL A 25 5.88 2.75 5.44
CA VAL A 25 4.68 2.49 4.62
C VAL A 25 4.04 3.80 4.16
N GLU A 26 4.19 4.88 4.93
CA GLU A 26 3.67 6.20 4.57
C GLU A 26 4.51 6.84 3.45
N ASP A 27 5.83 6.75 3.54
CA ASP A 27 6.72 7.20 2.47
C ASP A 27 6.53 6.37 1.19
N LEU A 28 6.37 5.05 1.33
CA LEU A 28 6.05 4.15 0.22
C LEU A 28 4.70 4.53 -0.42
N LYS A 29 3.68 4.82 0.39
CA LYS A 29 2.37 5.27 -0.07
C LYS A 29 2.52 6.55 -0.90
N LYS A 30 3.18 7.58 -0.37
CA LYS A 30 3.41 8.85 -1.08
C LYS A 30 4.16 8.68 -2.40
N LYS A 31 5.20 7.82 -2.42
CA LYS A 31 5.97 7.53 -3.64
C LYS A 31 5.11 6.85 -4.70
N LEU A 32 4.26 5.91 -4.30
CA LEU A 32 3.33 5.22 -5.20
C LEU A 32 2.24 6.16 -5.71
N GLU A 33 1.63 6.98 -4.84
CA GLU A 33 0.64 7.98 -5.23
C GLU A 33 1.24 9.00 -6.21
N THR A 34 2.48 9.45 -5.97
CA THR A 34 3.16 10.40 -6.87
C THR A 34 3.51 9.76 -8.21
N LYS A 35 4.02 8.52 -8.20
CA LYS A 35 4.48 7.85 -9.41
C LYS A 35 3.33 7.41 -10.32
N PHE A 36 2.25 6.94 -9.70
CA PHE A 36 1.10 6.42 -10.44
C PHE A 36 -0.02 7.44 -10.58
N GLN A 37 -0.02 8.53 -9.81
CA GLN A 37 -1.08 9.54 -9.78
C GLN A 37 -2.46 8.93 -9.48
N LYS A 38 -2.46 7.89 -8.64
CA LYS A 38 -3.65 7.10 -8.26
C LYS A 38 -3.63 6.88 -6.76
N GLU A 39 -4.81 6.71 -6.19
CA GLU A 39 -4.98 6.47 -4.76
C GLU A 39 -4.34 5.14 -4.35
N VAL A 40 -3.59 5.18 -3.23
CA VAL A 40 -3.00 3.99 -2.64
C VAL A 40 -3.75 3.64 -1.36
N ILE A 41 -4.43 2.50 -1.38
CA ILE A 41 -5.26 2.02 -0.27
C ILE A 41 -4.46 0.97 0.50
N LEU A 42 -4.19 1.25 1.78
CA LEU A 42 -3.54 0.35 2.72
C LEU A 42 -4.61 -0.44 3.48
N GLY A 43 -4.65 -1.76 3.30
CA GLY A 43 -5.58 -2.60 4.04
C GLY A 43 -6.03 -3.86 3.30
N THR A 44 -7.01 -4.54 3.91
CA THR A 44 -7.68 -5.69 3.32
C THR A 44 -8.77 -5.17 2.39
N HIS A 45 -8.59 -5.33 1.08
CA HIS A 45 -9.61 -4.97 0.11
C HIS A 45 -10.81 -5.93 0.27
N PRO A 46 -12.03 -5.43 0.50
CA PRO A 46 -13.22 -6.26 0.37
C PRO A 46 -13.44 -6.53 -1.12
N TYR A 47 -12.91 -7.65 -1.60
CA TYR A 47 -13.35 -8.19 -2.89
C TYR A 47 -14.79 -8.69 -2.69
N ALA A 48 -15.76 -7.79 -2.89
CA ALA A 48 -17.18 -8.11 -2.97
C ALA A 48 -17.50 -8.76 -4.32
#